data_AF-A0A829W0Y5-F1
#
_entry.id   AF-A0A829W0Y5-F1
#
_cell.length_a   1.000
_cell.length_b   1.000
_cell.length_c   1.000
_cell.angle_alpha   90.00
_cell.angle_beta   90.00
_cell.angle_gamma   90.00
#
_symmetry.space_group_name_H-M   'P 1'
#
loop_
_entity.id
_entity.type
_entity.pdbx_description
1 polymer ?
#
loop_
_entity_poly.entity_id
_entity_poly.type
_entity_poly.pdbx_seq_one_letter_code
_entity_poly.pdbx_strand_id
1 'polypeptide(L)' 'MVTDYGVAVNPRGPDLPEALKAADCIPLKTIQELRGIAYSIVGEPEKVQFADRVVGIIEVRDGTIMDVVRQLKPFEFAE' A
#
# COMPACT_ATOMS: atom_id res chain seq x y z
N MET A 1 10.09 -0.86 3.25
CA MET A 1 9.18 -1.98 3.51
C MET A 1 9.98 -3.27 3.44
N VAL A 2 9.88 -4.12 4.46
CA VAL A 2 10.58 -5.41 4.52
C VAL A 2 9.52 -6.51 4.55
N THR A 3 9.69 -7.52 3.72
CA THR A 3 8.79 -8.68 3.60
C THR A 3 9.63 -9.94 3.36
N ASP A 4 9.05 -11.11 3.56
CA ASP A 4 9.71 -12.39 3.23
C ASP A 4 10.01 -12.54 1.73
N TYR A 5 9.32 -11.75 0.88
CA TYR A 5 9.49 -11.73 -0.57
C TYR A 5 10.49 -10.67 -1.07
N GLY A 6 11.06 -9.86 -0.17
CA GLY A 6 12.07 -8.85 -0.48
C GLY A 6 11.85 -7.51 0.18
N VAL A 7 12.76 -6.58 -0.11
CA VAL A 7 12.81 -5.23 0.48
C VAL A 7 12.55 -4.17 -0.58
N ALA A 8 11.59 -3.28 -0.32
CA ALA A 8 11.35 -2.10 -1.15
C ALA A 8 11.71 -0.82 -0.41
N VAL A 9 12.50 0.02 -1.07
CA VAL A 9 12.93 1.34 -0.60
C VAL A 9 12.19 2.41 -1.39
N ASN A 10 11.78 3.48 -0.72
CA ASN A 10 11.10 4.59 -1.37
C ASN A 10 12.07 5.32 -2.33
N PRO A 11 11.75 5.45 -3.62
CA PRO A 11 12.65 6.08 -4.60
C PRO A 11 12.87 7.58 -4.36
N ARG A 12 12.06 8.24 -3.53
CA ARG A 12 12.20 9.68 -3.24
C ARG A 12 13.47 10.04 -2.47
N GLY A 13 14.17 9.08 -1.87
CA GLY A 13 15.47 9.27 -1.24
C GLY A 13 16.50 8.32 -1.85
N PRO A 14 17.39 8.78 -2.76
CA PRO A 14 18.27 7.91 -3.54
C PRO A 14 19.45 7.32 -2.75
N ASP A 15 19.88 7.98 -1.67
CA ASP A 15 21.07 7.57 -0.90
C ASP A 15 20.94 6.15 -0.30
N LEU A 16 19.78 5.84 0.27
CA LEU A 16 19.51 4.54 0.89
C LEU A 16 19.46 3.37 -0.13
N PRO A 17 18.69 3.44 -1.24
CA PRO A 17 18.71 2.37 -2.22
C PRO A 17 20.08 2.21 -2.89
N GLU A 18 20.86 3.27 -3.06
CA GLU A 18 22.24 3.17 -3.56
C GLU A 18 23.16 2.43 -2.57
N ALA A 19 23.14 2.81 -1.30
CA ALA A 19 23.91 2.14 -0.26
C ALA A 19 23.56 0.65 -0.14
N LEU A 20 22.27 0.31 -0.23
CA LEU A 20 21.80 -1.08 -0.14
C LEU A 20 22.16 -1.90 -1.39
N LYS A 21 22.13 -1.30 -2.59
CA LYS A 21 22.63 -1.94 -3.81
C LYS A 21 24.14 -2.22 -3.71
N ALA A 22 24.91 -1.28 -3.17
CA ALA A 22 26.34 -1.44 -2.97
C ALA A 22 26.69 -2.51 -1.93
N ALA A 23 25.88 -2.64 -0.88
CA ALA A 23 26.06 -3.67 0.15
C ALA A 23 25.72 -5.09 -0.34
N ASP A 24 24.90 -5.21 -1.39
CA ASP A 24 24.51 -6.47 -2.07
C ASP A 24 24.13 -7.62 -1.13
N CYS A 25 23.45 -7.29 -0.03
CA CYS A 25 23.15 -8.24 1.04
C CYS A 25 21.65 -8.52 1.22
N ILE A 26 20.80 -7.80 0.48
CA ILE A 26 19.34 -7.93 0.57
C ILE A 26 18.69 -7.95 -0.82
N PRO A 27 17.65 -8.77 -1.03
CA PRO A 27 16.92 -8.81 -2.29
C PRO A 27 16.04 -7.56 -2.42
N LEU A 28 16.57 -6.55 -3.12
CA LEU A 28 15.85 -5.32 -3.42
C LEU A 28 14.79 -5.56 -4.50
N LYS A 29 13.60 -5.02 -4.26
CA LYS A 29 12.47 -5.00 -5.19
C LYS A 29 11.84 -3.61 -5.20
N THR A 30 11.17 -3.29 -6.29
CA THR A 30 10.22 -2.18 -6.34
C THR A 30 8.97 -2.50 -5.52
N ILE A 31 8.26 -1.46 -5.06
CA ILE A 31 6.99 -1.65 -4.36
C ILE A 31 5.93 -2.29 -5.28
N GLN A 32 6.02 -2.06 -6.59
CA GLN A 32 5.16 -2.65 -7.60
C GLN A 32 5.39 -4.15 -7.77
N GLU A 33 6.65 -4.62 -7.73
CA GLU A 33 6.94 -6.07 -7.77
C GLU A 33 6.40 -6.78 -6.54
N LEU A 34 6.57 -6.20 -5.34
CA LEU A 34 6.00 -6.77 -4.11
C LEU A 34 4.47 -6.82 -4.17
N ARG A 35 3.83 -5.77 -4.70
CA ARG A 35 2.38 -5.79 -4.97
C ARG A 35 2.01 -6.90 -5.96
N GLY A 36 2.76 -7.04 -7.05
CA GLY A 36 2.51 -8.07 -8.06
C GLY A 36 2.61 -9.48 -7.50
N ILE A 37 3.59 -9.74 -6.62
CA ILE A 37 3.72 -11.01 -5.91
C ILE A 37 2.48 -11.26 -5.05
N ALA A 38 2.03 -10.28 -4.27
CA ALA A 38 0.82 -10.44 -3.46
C ALA A 38 -0.41 -10.81 -4.32
N TYR A 39 -0.64 -10.09 -5.42
CA TYR A 39 -1.75 -10.36 -6.33
C TYR A 39 -1.63 -11.72 -7.04
N SER A 40 -0.40 -12.20 -7.30
CA SER A 40 -0.18 -13.53 -7.86
C SER A 40 -0.53 -14.68 -6.90
N ILE A 41 -0.49 -14.42 -5.59
CA ILE A 41 -0.78 -15.42 -4.55
C ILE A 41 -2.29 -15.46 -4.25
N VAL A 42 -2.91 -14.29 -4.07
CA VAL A 42 -4.31 -14.20 -3.59
C VAL A 42 -5.31 -13.74 -4.64
N GLY A 43 -4.85 -13.33 -5.83
CA GLY A 43 -5.70 -12.73 -6.86
C GLY A 43 -5.98 -11.23 -6.62
N GLU A 44 -6.82 -10.65 -7.48
CA GLU A 44 -7.32 -9.29 -7.31
C GLU A 44 -8.52 -9.29 -6.35
N PRO A 45 -8.49 -8.50 -5.26
CA PRO A 45 -9.60 -8.45 -4.32
C PRO A 45 -10.81 -7.72 -4.91
N GLU A 46 -12.01 -8.20 -4.60
CA GLU A 46 -13.26 -7.51 -4.92
C GLU A 46 -13.31 -6.14 -4.19
N LYS A 47 -13.75 -5.10 -4.91
CA LYS A 47 -13.79 -3.75 -4.36
C LYS A 47 -14.92 -3.62 -3.33
N VAL A 48 -14.58 -3.05 -2.19
CA VAL A 48 -15.58 -2.71 -1.15
C VAL A 48 -16.54 -1.65 -1.66
N GLN A 49 -17.82 -1.83 -1.38
CA GLN A 49 -18.90 -0.92 -1.77
C GLN A 49 -19.15 0.12 -0.67
N PHE A 50 -18.90 1.39 -0.98
CA PHE A 50 -19.09 2.50 -0.04
C PHE A 50 -20.33 3.33 -0.38
N ALA A 51 -20.97 3.89 0.65
CA ALA A 51 -21.98 4.94 0.55
C ALA A 51 -21.33 6.34 0.70
N ASP A 52 -22.11 7.39 0.44
CA ASP A 52 -21.57 8.76 0.41
C ASP A 52 -21.28 9.34 1.79
N ARG A 53 -21.93 8.81 2.84
CA ARG A 53 -21.79 9.31 4.21
C ARG A 53 -20.36 9.13 4.71
N VAL A 54 -19.72 10.23 5.07
CA VAL A 54 -18.46 10.24 5.83
C VAL A 54 -18.76 9.88 7.29
N VAL A 55 -18.01 8.92 7.83
CA VAL A 55 -18.16 8.41 9.21
C VAL A 55 -16.92 8.66 10.07
N GLY A 56 -15.81 9.09 9.47
CA GLY A 56 -14.59 9.46 10.17
C GLY A 56 -13.68 10.34 9.32
N ILE A 57 -12.87 11.17 9.97
CA ILE A 57 -11.87 12.04 9.34
C ILE A 57 -10.50 11.63 9.85
N ILE A 58 -9.53 11.51 8.93
CA ILE A 58 -8.15 11.21 9.25
C ILE A 58 -7.36 12.51 9.10
N GLU A 59 -7.01 13.09 10.24
CA GLU A 59 -6.18 14.28 10.35
C GLU A 59 -4.70 13.89 10.41
N VAL A 60 -3.84 14.62 9.70
CA VAL A 60 -2.39 14.49 9.85
C VAL A 60 -1.86 15.44 10.91
N ARG A 61 -0.60 15.23 11.30
CA ARG A 61 0.05 15.93 12.42
C ARG A 61 0.03 17.46 12.34
N ASP A 62 -0.15 18.04 11.15
CA ASP A 62 -0.19 19.49 10.93
C ASP A 62 -1.61 20.08 10.98
N GLY A 63 -2.63 19.28 11.29
CA GLY A 63 -4.02 19.71 11.35
C GLY A 63 -4.78 19.63 10.04
N THR A 64 -4.11 19.28 8.93
CA THR A 64 -4.79 19.12 7.65
C THR A 64 -5.50 17.77 7.53
N ILE A 65 -6.55 17.72 6.72
CA ILE A 65 -7.29 16.47 6.46
C ILE A 65 -6.55 15.68 5.38
N MET A 66 -6.11 14.47 5.73
CA MET A 66 -5.41 13.57 4.80
C MET A 66 -6.39 12.66 4.06
N ASP A 67 -7.38 12.10 4.76
CA ASP A 67 -8.35 11.19 4.18
C ASP A 67 -9.65 11.13 5.01
N VAL A 68 -10.67 10.44 4.50
CA VAL A 68 -11.96 10.21 5.17
C VAL A 68 -12.36 8.74 5.12
N VAL A 69 -13.00 8.27 6.19
CA VAL A 69 -13.62 6.94 6.23
C VAL A 69 -15.08 7.08 5.80
N ARG A 70 -15.50 6.27 4.83
CA ARG A 70 -16.89 6.25 4.31
C ARG A 70 -17.67 5.07 4.84
N GLN A 71 -18.98 5.26 5.00
CA GLN A 71 -19.90 4.21 5.41
C GLN A 71 -19.89 3.04 4.41
N LEU A 72 -19.88 1.81 4.91
CA LEU A 72 -20.05 0.61 4.11
C LEU A 72 -21.50 0.43 3.67
N LYS A 73 -21.71 -0.04 2.44
CA LYS A 73 -22.98 -0.65 2.04
C LYS A 73 -23.03 -2.11 2.54
N PRO A 74 -24.21 -2.69 2.74
CA PRO A 74 -24.34 -4.15 2.82
C PRO A 74 -23.61 -4.81 1.65
N PHE A 75 -22.89 -5.87 1.90
CA PHE A 75 -22.11 -6.54 0.86
C PHE A 75 -23.05 -7.27 -0.12
N GLU A 76 -22.84 -7.01 -1.40
CA GLU A 76 -23.52 -7.68 -2.51
C GLU A 76 -22.45 -8.22 -3.46
N PHE A 77 -22.54 -9.49 -3.84
CA PHE A 77 -21.62 -10.09 -4.81
C PHE A 77 -21.78 -9.41 -6.17
N ALA A 78 -20.68 -9.09 -6.85
CA ALA A 78 -20.72 -8.70 -8.24
C ALA A 78 -21.31 -9.84 -9.11
N GLU A 79 -22.24 -9.51 -10.02
CA GLU A 79 -22.75 -10.42 -11.06
C GLU A 79 -21.66 -10.85 -12.07
#